data_AF-A0A0W0ZGR1-F1
#
_entry.id   AF-A0A0W0ZGR1-F1
#
_cell.length_a   1.000
_cell.length_b   1.000
_cell.length_c   1.000
_cell.angle_alpha   90.00
_cell.angle_beta   90.00
_cell.angle_gamma   90.00
#
_symmetry.space_group_name_H-M   'P 1'
#
loop_
_entity.id
_entity.type
_entity.pdbx_description
1 polymer ?
#
loop_
_entity_poly.entity_id
_entity_poly.type
_entity_poly.pdbx_seq_one_letter_code
_entity_poly.pdbx_strand_id
1 'polypeptide(L)'
;MTLKIYGKIMNKIKAILKFNFIVQLLCIFTLCNFFNVIYAKNKSSKVQSRAITFVNNCSQPVWFGLISGSVQNTHPAHPGDTSCNSNSDCYTGSVCTQTGAIKQCFWQVPIPANTNYQLAANGGTNTVTIPIYSNQQNVIWSGAIAGRTQCANGACQTADCGSGVNGCKEGVGFQQPATQAEFTFLKNGPDYYDVEIINGFNLPVSMTPKNTSSNTNTAPYTCGSPGAATQTNSLLGACSWTFNPPSNDYRWVAAGGGICNVDSDCPSSSTCGISFNPGKNPLLKKSCGTLLGYWTADQICGLQPNYGAPFNCAQKLPAPQDNLTLWNLYACTNVGSCYSQGASNNCCGCVDWDKTGIEVPPAPYTNQCNNTNMNWNNYVQPTLSWLKAACPTAYVYPFDDMSSTFTCANMQNNVNVENYTITYCPGSSNTPPPPSTSYNYNVYIGYPFKAVLINNSITCPDPTNKSPVCLIQNQKATEHMTIKGSNAHLCDLTINNDGSLTVNAGSNGCYINSSPATSTKPGTVNLPSNF
;
A
#
# COMPACT_ATOMS: atom_id res chain seq x y z
N MET A 1 13.88 103.52 -4.93
CA MET A 1 12.78 102.61 -5.31
C MET A 1 13.25 101.18 -5.61
N THR A 2 14.54 100.85 -5.43
CA THR A 2 15.16 99.63 -5.97
C THR A 2 15.40 98.50 -4.96
N LEU A 3 15.25 98.73 -3.64
CA LEU A 3 15.45 97.69 -2.61
C LEU A 3 14.19 96.92 -2.20
N LYS A 4 12.97 97.43 -2.47
CA LYS A 4 11.71 96.74 -2.12
C LYS A 4 11.29 95.65 -3.12
N ILE A 5 11.89 95.62 -4.31
CA ILE A 5 11.57 94.65 -5.37
C ILE A 5 12.40 93.37 -5.22
N TYR A 6 13.66 93.47 -4.79
CA TYR A 6 14.55 92.31 -4.57
C TYR A 6 14.07 91.37 -3.44
N GLY A 7 13.53 91.92 -2.35
CA GLY A 7 13.00 91.12 -1.23
C GLY A 7 11.76 90.28 -1.58
N LYS A 8 10.89 90.79 -2.47
CA LYS A 8 9.70 90.04 -2.95
C LYS A 8 10.07 88.94 -3.96
N ILE A 9 11.12 89.15 -4.76
CA ILE A 9 11.60 88.15 -5.74
C ILE A 9 12.32 87.00 -5.03
N MET A 10 13.18 87.29 -4.03
CA MET A 10 13.88 86.26 -3.25
C MET A 10 12.94 85.37 -2.41
N ASN A 11 11.85 85.92 -1.88
CA ASN A 11 10.85 85.13 -1.16
C ASN A 11 9.99 84.25 -2.10
N LYS A 12 9.72 84.70 -3.33
CA LYS A 12 9.07 83.86 -4.35
C LYS A 12 10.00 82.74 -4.85
N ILE A 13 11.30 83.00 -5.03
CA ILE A 13 12.28 81.97 -5.43
C ILE A 13 12.49 80.93 -4.32
N LYS A 14 12.53 81.33 -3.03
CA LYS A 14 12.57 80.39 -1.90
C LYS A 14 11.29 79.54 -1.79
N ALA A 15 10.12 80.09 -2.14
CA ALA A 15 8.87 79.35 -2.16
C ALA A 15 8.81 78.34 -3.33
N ILE A 16 9.30 78.72 -4.52
CA ILE A 16 9.36 77.85 -5.71
C ILE A 16 10.40 76.72 -5.51
N LEU A 17 11.55 77.02 -4.89
CA LEU A 17 12.56 75.99 -4.56
C LEU A 17 12.06 75.01 -3.47
N LYS A 18 11.32 75.49 -2.46
CA LYS A 18 10.65 74.60 -1.48
C LYS A 18 9.54 73.75 -2.12
N PHE A 19 8.79 74.30 -3.07
CA PHE A 19 7.73 73.56 -3.77
C PHE A 19 8.31 72.48 -4.68
N ASN A 20 9.39 72.76 -5.43
CA ASN A 20 10.08 71.76 -6.22
C ASN A 20 10.73 70.67 -5.35
N PHE A 21 11.31 71.03 -4.20
CA PHE A 21 11.90 70.03 -3.30
C PHE A 21 10.82 69.12 -2.68
N ILE A 22 9.65 69.65 -2.33
CA ILE A 22 8.52 68.87 -1.81
C ILE A 22 7.90 67.99 -2.90
N VAL A 23 7.73 68.48 -4.13
CA VAL A 23 7.23 67.67 -5.26
C VAL A 23 8.22 66.57 -5.65
N GLN A 24 9.52 66.84 -5.58
CA GLN A 24 10.57 65.85 -5.84
C GLN A 24 10.67 64.81 -4.71
N LEU A 25 10.47 65.22 -3.45
CA LEU A 25 10.33 64.29 -2.32
C LEU A 25 9.05 63.46 -2.41
N LEU A 26 7.91 64.04 -2.79
CA LEU A 26 6.65 63.31 -2.98
C LEU A 26 6.72 62.35 -4.17
N CYS A 27 7.37 62.72 -5.28
CA CYS A 27 7.63 61.79 -6.38
C CYS A 27 8.57 60.65 -5.96
N ILE A 28 9.62 60.92 -5.18
CA ILE A 28 10.52 59.89 -4.65
C ILE A 28 9.81 59.00 -3.62
N PHE A 29 8.95 59.54 -2.76
CA PHE A 29 8.15 58.75 -1.81
C PHE A 29 7.07 57.93 -2.51
N THR A 30 6.46 58.44 -3.57
CA THR A 30 5.44 57.72 -4.35
C THR A 30 6.08 56.65 -5.23
N LEU A 31 7.26 56.91 -5.83
CA LEU A 31 8.07 55.93 -6.55
C LEU A 31 8.69 54.90 -5.61
N CYS A 32 9.18 55.27 -4.42
CA CYS A 32 9.66 54.33 -3.40
C CYS A 32 8.52 53.50 -2.83
N ASN A 33 7.30 54.03 -2.68
CA ASN A 33 6.14 53.23 -2.28
C ASN A 33 5.63 52.36 -3.43
N PHE A 34 5.69 52.80 -4.69
CA PHE A 34 5.37 51.95 -5.84
C PHE A 34 6.41 50.84 -6.02
N PHE A 35 7.70 51.14 -5.88
CA PHE A 35 8.77 50.14 -5.89
C PHE A 35 8.70 49.25 -4.66
N ASN A 36 8.41 49.73 -3.46
CA ASN A 36 8.21 48.86 -2.27
C ASN A 36 6.94 48.03 -2.38
N VAL A 37 5.86 48.52 -3.00
CA VAL A 37 4.63 47.74 -3.22
C VAL A 37 4.81 46.74 -4.36
N ILE A 38 5.59 47.04 -5.41
CA ILE A 38 5.93 46.09 -6.49
C ILE A 38 6.99 45.08 -6.00
N TYR A 39 7.97 45.51 -5.20
CA TYR A 39 9.00 44.66 -4.59
C TYR A 39 8.42 43.81 -3.46
N ALA A 40 7.45 44.31 -2.68
CA ALA A 40 6.69 43.52 -1.70
C ALA A 40 5.63 42.61 -2.35
N LYS A 41 4.98 43.03 -3.46
CA LYS A 41 4.10 42.14 -4.23
C LYS A 41 4.86 41.03 -4.96
N ASN A 42 6.14 41.26 -5.33
CA ASN A 42 7.02 40.21 -5.89
C ASN A 42 7.83 39.42 -4.84
N LYS A 43 7.66 39.70 -3.55
CA LYS A 43 8.22 38.92 -2.43
C LYS A 43 7.16 38.43 -1.44
N SER A 44 5.91 38.24 -1.88
CA SER A 44 5.16 37.11 -1.32
C SER A 44 5.79 35.86 -1.91
N SER A 45 6.91 35.42 -1.33
CA SER A 45 7.41 34.08 -1.54
C SER A 45 6.29 33.15 -1.04
N LYS A 46 5.37 32.76 -1.92
CA LYS A 46 4.44 31.67 -1.65
C LYS A 46 5.31 30.55 -1.09
N VAL A 47 5.06 30.16 0.16
CA VAL A 47 5.70 28.98 0.73
C VAL A 47 5.43 27.85 -0.26
N GLN A 48 6.48 27.36 -0.91
CA GLN A 48 6.32 26.25 -1.84
C GLN A 48 5.75 25.07 -1.06
N SER A 49 4.79 24.38 -1.63
CA SER A 49 4.09 23.29 -0.96
C SER A 49 3.66 22.26 -1.97
N ARG A 50 3.42 21.05 -1.48
CA ARG A 50 2.86 19.94 -2.25
C ARG A 50 1.49 19.58 -1.71
N ALA A 51 0.68 18.96 -2.54
CA ALA A 51 -0.67 18.55 -2.20
C ALA A 51 -0.82 17.05 -2.38
N ILE A 52 -1.55 16.44 -1.43
CA ILE A 52 -2.09 15.10 -1.56
C ILE A 52 -3.60 15.26 -1.62
N THR A 53 -4.20 14.84 -2.73
CA THR A 53 -5.64 14.80 -2.92
C THR A 53 -6.15 13.40 -2.62
N PHE A 54 -7.17 13.29 -1.79
CA PHE A 54 -7.82 12.04 -1.47
C PHE A 54 -9.12 11.93 -2.25
N VAL A 55 -9.39 10.74 -2.79
CA VAL A 55 -10.60 10.40 -3.52
C VAL A 55 -11.17 9.12 -2.91
N ASN A 56 -12.45 9.14 -2.56
CA ASN A 56 -13.14 7.97 -2.05
C ASN A 56 -14.11 7.42 -3.10
N ASN A 57 -13.69 6.41 -3.85
CA ASN A 57 -14.58 5.69 -4.75
C ASN A 57 -15.36 4.58 -4.02
N CYS A 58 -15.19 4.45 -2.70
CA CYS A 58 -15.91 3.45 -1.94
C CYS A 58 -17.41 3.82 -1.79
N SER A 59 -18.31 2.85 -1.70
CA SER A 59 -19.75 3.03 -1.46
C SER A 59 -20.08 3.46 -0.05
N GLN A 60 -19.13 3.34 0.88
CA GLN A 60 -19.24 3.88 2.22
C GLN A 60 -18.33 5.11 2.38
N PRO A 61 -18.65 6.00 3.33
CA PRO A 61 -17.73 7.05 3.74
C PRO A 61 -16.40 6.46 4.26
N VAL A 62 -15.30 7.13 3.94
CA VAL A 62 -13.96 6.79 4.40
C VAL A 62 -13.37 8.01 5.09
N TRP A 63 -12.64 7.79 6.19
CA TRP A 63 -11.89 8.84 6.85
C TRP A 63 -10.42 8.64 6.55
N PHE A 64 -9.83 9.53 5.75
CA PHE A 64 -8.38 9.43 5.52
C PHE A 64 -7.64 9.72 6.85
N GLY A 65 -6.59 8.97 7.10
CA GLY A 65 -5.67 9.18 8.21
C GLY A 65 -4.26 9.35 7.66
N LEU A 66 -3.46 10.18 8.31
CA LEU A 66 -2.04 10.32 8.04
C LEU A 66 -1.28 10.11 9.35
N ILE A 67 -0.25 9.29 9.32
CA ILE A 67 0.73 9.15 10.40
C ILE A 67 2.09 9.61 9.88
N SER A 68 2.96 10.06 10.77
CA SER A 68 4.27 10.58 10.41
C SER A 68 5.41 9.73 10.96
N GLY A 69 6.50 9.67 10.21
CA GLY A 69 7.76 9.09 10.65
C GLY A 69 8.49 10.01 11.65
N SER A 70 9.35 9.39 12.45
CA SER A 70 10.24 10.13 13.34
C SER A 70 11.35 10.87 12.58
N VAL A 71 11.80 11.99 13.14
CA VAL A 71 12.90 12.81 12.65
C VAL A 71 14.01 12.82 13.71
N GLN A 72 15.26 12.87 13.28
CA GLN A 72 16.38 13.01 14.21
C GLN A 72 16.26 14.30 15.04
N ASN A 73 16.58 14.20 16.34
CA ASN A 73 16.51 15.30 17.30
C ASN A 73 17.72 16.28 17.20
N THR A 74 18.49 16.25 16.11
CA THR A 74 19.78 16.95 15.99
C THR A 74 19.63 18.41 15.52
N HIS A 75 18.64 19.13 16.03
CA HIS A 75 18.52 20.56 15.70
C HIS A 75 19.86 21.26 16.02
N PRO A 76 20.38 22.16 15.16
CA PRO A 76 21.72 22.73 15.32
C PRO A 76 21.99 23.41 16.68
N ALA A 77 20.94 23.79 17.41
CA ALA A 77 21.03 24.35 18.75
C ALA A 77 21.31 23.32 19.87
N HIS A 78 20.99 22.03 19.66
CA HIS A 78 21.10 20.95 20.65
C HIS A 78 21.72 19.67 20.04
N PRO A 79 22.98 19.72 19.60
CA PRO A 79 23.63 18.55 19.00
C PRO A 79 23.91 17.47 20.06
N GLY A 80 23.31 16.28 19.88
CA GLY A 80 23.62 15.08 20.69
C GLY A 80 22.49 14.60 21.61
N ASP A 81 21.39 15.32 21.72
CA ASP A 81 20.24 14.91 22.52
C ASP A 81 19.51 13.72 21.88
N THR A 82 19.32 12.65 22.66
CA THR A 82 18.58 11.45 22.23
C THR A 82 17.06 11.62 22.35
N SER A 83 16.60 12.64 23.07
CA SER A 83 15.18 12.98 23.28
C SER A 83 14.98 14.49 23.14
N CYS A 84 13.89 14.91 22.51
CA CYS A 84 13.53 16.33 22.45
C CYS A 84 12.86 16.78 23.76
N ASN A 85 13.00 18.03 24.18
CA ASN A 85 12.28 18.60 25.33
C ASN A 85 11.05 19.40 24.87
N SER A 86 11.21 20.15 23.78
CA SER A 86 10.16 20.96 23.16
C SER A 86 10.30 21.00 21.63
N ASN A 87 9.34 21.64 20.94
CA ASN A 87 9.37 21.80 19.48
C ASN A 87 10.59 22.60 18.98
N SER A 88 11.24 23.40 19.82
CA SER A 88 12.49 24.11 19.46
C SER A 88 13.65 23.17 19.16
N ASP A 89 13.57 21.93 19.65
CA ASP A 89 14.63 20.94 19.53
C ASP A 89 14.44 20.08 18.26
N CYS A 90 13.37 20.36 17.51
CA CYS A 90 13.03 19.69 16.26
C CYS A 90 13.26 20.62 15.06
N TYR A 91 13.56 20.02 13.91
CA TYR A 91 13.57 20.78 12.65
C TYR A 91 12.21 21.43 12.39
N THR A 92 12.20 22.61 11.76
CA THR A 92 10.95 23.25 11.35
C THR A 92 10.15 22.30 10.45
N GLY A 93 8.85 22.13 10.74
CA GLY A 93 8.01 21.11 10.10
C GLY A 93 7.91 19.79 10.88
N SER A 94 8.53 19.73 12.05
CA SER A 94 8.45 18.62 12.99
C SER A 94 7.98 19.08 14.36
N VAL A 95 7.44 18.15 15.15
CA VAL A 95 6.94 18.39 16.51
C VAL A 95 7.49 17.37 17.49
N CYS A 96 7.81 17.83 18.70
CA CYS A 96 8.33 17.00 19.78
C CYS A 96 7.17 16.28 20.47
N THR A 97 7.11 14.95 20.34
CA THR A 97 5.98 14.15 20.80
C THR A 97 6.41 13.09 21.80
N GLN A 98 5.61 12.88 22.84
CA GLN A 98 5.83 11.82 23.82
C GLN A 98 5.56 10.45 23.19
N THR A 99 6.56 9.56 23.24
CA THR A 99 6.48 8.19 22.73
C THR A 99 7.10 7.22 23.73
N GLY A 100 6.24 6.54 24.50
CA GLY A 100 6.69 5.68 25.58
C GLY A 100 7.44 6.46 26.66
N ALA A 101 8.68 6.05 26.96
CA ALA A 101 9.51 6.67 28.00
C ALA A 101 10.29 7.91 27.54
N ILE A 102 10.35 8.19 26.23
CA ILE A 102 11.11 9.31 25.65
C ILE A 102 10.19 10.26 24.89
N LYS A 103 10.72 11.44 24.51
CA LYS A 103 10.10 12.28 23.50
C LYS A 103 10.95 12.29 22.24
N GLN A 104 10.31 12.16 21.09
CA GLN A 104 10.99 12.13 19.80
C GLN A 104 10.35 13.14 18.86
N CYS A 105 11.16 13.75 17.99
CA CYS A 105 10.65 14.61 16.94
C CYS A 105 9.95 13.74 15.88
N PHE A 106 8.76 14.17 15.44
CA PHE A 106 8.01 13.57 14.34
C PHE A 106 7.72 14.63 13.29
N TRP A 107 7.63 14.25 12.01
CA TRP A 107 7.08 15.19 11.02
C TRP A 107 5.67 15.62 11.44
N GLN A 108 5.35 16.90 11.28
CA GLN A 108 4.01 17.39 11.55
C GLN A 108 3.02 16.70 10.62
N VAL A 109 1.89 16.22 11.16
CA VAL A 109 0.85 15.58 10.35
C VAL A 109 0.09 16.66 9.58
N PRO A 110 -0.02 16.56 8.24
CA PRO A 110 -0.79 17.51 7.44
C PRO A 110 -2.27 17.50 7.82
N ILE A 111 -2.87 18.69 7.95
CA ILE A 111 -4.27 18.88 8.33
C ILE A 111 -5.04 19.45 7.12
N PRO A 112 -6.21 18.91 6.76
CA PRO A 112 -7.02 19.46 5.68
C PRO A 112 -7.53 20.86 6.07
N ALA A 113 -7.63 21.76 5.11
CA ALA A 113 -7.98 23.16 5.38
C ALA A 113 -9.35 23.34 6.06
N ASN A 114 -10.28 22.41 5.81
CA ASN A 114 -11.62 22.38 6.40
C ASN A 114 -11.71 21.52 7.68
N THR A 115 -10.57 21.01 8.18
CA THR A 115 -10.43 20.09 9.31
C THR A 115 -11.27 18.82 9.24
N ASN A 116 -11.84 18.51 8.07
CA ASN A 116 -12.72 17.36 7.87
C ASN A 116 -11.92 16.21 7.25
N TYR A 117 -11.86 15.08 7.95
CA TYR A 117 -11.16 13.89 7.46
C TYR A 117 -12.11 12.93 6.72
N GLN A 118 -13.42 13.16 6.77
CA GLN A 118 -14.40 12.32 6.11
C GLN A 118 -14.49 12.65 4.61
N LEU A 119 -14.41 11.62 3.79
CA LEU A 119 -14.72 11.63 2.37
C LEU A 119 -16.09 10.98 2.19
N ALA A 120 -17.00 11.69 1.51
CA ALA A 120 -18.28 11.12 1.11
C ALA A 120 -18.07 9.87 0.25
N ALA A 121 -19.01 8.93 0.31
CA ALA A 121 -19.03 7.78 -0.58
C ALA A 121 -19.16 8.20 -2.05
N ASN A 122 -18.71 7.34 -2.97
CA ASN A 122 -18.93 7.46 -4.42
C ASN A 122 -18.40 8.78 -5.02
N GLY A 123 -17.14 9.10 -4.74
CA GLY A 123 -16.39 10.19 -5.36
C GLY A 123 -16.11 11.38 -4.44
N GLY A 124 -16.29 11.26 -3.12
CA GLY A 124 -15.94 12.31 -2.18
C GLY A 124 -14.44 12.62 -2.22
N THR A 125 -14.08 13.91 -2.12
CA THR A 125 -12.68 14.35 -2.19
C THR A 125 -12.31 15.33 -1.09
N ASN A 126 -11.03 15.34 -0.73
CA ASN A 126 -10.44 16.39 0.10
C ASN A 126 -8.93 16.47 -0.19
N THR A 127 -8.25 17.49 0.32
CA THR A 127 -6.83 17.72 0.06
C THR A 127 -6.12 18.17 1.33
N VAL A 128 -4.88 17.68 1.51
CA VAL A 128 -3.93 18.26 2.47
C VAL A 128 -2.78 18.92 1.72
N THR A 129 -2.23 19.96 2.33
CA THR A 129 -1.06 20.68 1.83
C THR A 129 0.12 20.44 2.76
N ILE A 130 1.27 20.08 2.19
CA ILE A 130 2.53 19.84 2.88
C ILE A 130 3.48 20.98 2.53
N PRO A 131 3.80 21.87 3.49
CA PRO A 131 4.75 22.95 3.26
C PRO A 131 6.17 22.41 3.02
N ILE A 132 6.91 23.07 2.13
CA ILE A 132 8.34 22.81 1.94
C ILE A 132 9.11 23.74 2.87
N TYR A 133 9.66 23.18 3.93
CA TYR A 133 10.42 23.94 4.93
C TYR A 133 11.86 24.20 4.46
N SER A 134 12.43 25.32 4.93
CA SER A 134 13.85 25.64 4.73
C SER A 134 14.63 25.28 5.99
N ASN A 135 14.81 23.98 6.24
CA ASN A 135 15.30 23.42 7.51
C ASN A 135 16.55 22.55 7.35
N GLN A 136 17.30 22.71 6.25
CA GLN A 136 18.49 21.90 5.88
C GLN A 136 18.22 20.39 5.67
N GLN A 137 16.99 19.92 5.86
CA GLN A 137 16.59 18.56 5.55
C GLN A 137 16.27 18.45 4.06
N ASN A 138 16.73 17.36 3.43
CA ASN A 138 16.27 17.01 2.08
C ASN A 138 14.88 16.34 2.14
N VAL A 139 14.57 15.59 3.19
CA VAL A 139 13.23 15.06 3.41
C VAL A 139 12.33 16.21 3.88
N ILE A 140 11.19 16.40 3.21
CA ILE A 140 10.19 17.40 3.64
C ILE A 140 9.12 16.80 4.54
N TRP A 141 8.82 15.51 4.32
CA TRP A 141 7.82 14.73 5.04
C TRP A 141 8.03 13.26 4.72
N SER A 142 7.83 12.41 5.72
CA SER A 142 7.75 10.97 5.53
C SER A 142 6.71 10.42 6.48
N GLY A 143 5.93 9.45 6.00
CA GLY A 143 4.81 8.92 6.73
C GLY A 143 3.95 8.01 5.88
N ALA A 144 2.84 7.57 6.47
CA ALA A 144 1.94 6.60 5.88
C ALA A 144 0.49 7.08 5.97
N ILE A 145 -0.32 6.64 5.02
CA ILE A 145 -1.70 7.07 4.85
C ILE A 145 -2.59 5.84 4.76
N ALA A 146 -3.66 5.79 5.54
CA ALA A 146 -4.66 4.71 5.49
C ALA A 146 -6.08 5.25 5.33
N GLY A 147 -6.95 4.44 4.75
CA GLY A 147 -8.39 4.68 4.73
C GLY A 147 -9.03 4.05 5.95
N ARG A 148 -9.63 4.86 6.82
CA ARG A 148 -10.28 4.41 8.05
C ARG A 148 -11.78 4.26 7.82
N THR A 149 -12.39 3.24 8.39
CA THR A 149 -13.81 2.92 8.17
C THR A 149 -14.60 2.91 9.47
N GLN A 150 -15.90 3.21 9.34
CA GLN A 150 -16.87 3.22 10.44
C GLN A 150 -16.38 4.05 11.65
N CYS A 151 -15.82 5.23 11.39
CA CYS A 151 -15.36 6.12 12.44
C CYS A 151 -16.52 6.82 13.14
N ALA A 152 -16.49 6.80 14.48
CA ALA A 152 -17.39 7.51 15.36
C ALA A 152 -16.58 8.34 16.38
N ASN A 153 -17.24 8.92 17.39
CA ASN A 153 -16.58 9.71 18.43
C ASN A 153 -15.56 8.84 19.19
N GLY A 154 -14.27 9.00 18.87
CA GLY A 154 -13.14 8.41 19.59
C GLY A 154 -12.49 7.17 18.96
N ALA A 155 -13.12 6.48 18.00
CA ALA A 155 -12.54 5.28 17.37
C ALA A 155 -13.09 5.01 15.96
N CYS A 156 -12.36 4.20 15.20
CA CYS A 156 -12.76 3.60 13.93
C CYS A 156 -12.76 2.07 14.02
N GLN A 157 -13.48 1.38 13.13
CA GLN A 157 -13.47 -0.09 13.09
C GLN A 157 -12.19 -0.64 12.46
N THR A 158 -11.67 0.03 11.43
CA THR A 158 -10.44 -0.37 10.75
C THR A 158 -9.45 0.79 10.66
N ALA A 159 -8.16 0.48 10.71
CA ALA A 159 -7.08 1.48 10.67
C ALA A 159 -7.27 2.60 11.71
N ASP A 160 -7.79 2.27 12.90
CA ASP A 160 -8.00 3.26 13.95
C ASP A 160 -6.67 3.87 14.40
N CYS A 161 -6.69 5.13 14.83
CA CYS A 161 -5.53 5.79 15.42
C CYS A 161 -5.90 6.54 16.71
N GLY A 162 -6.97 6.10 17.39
CA GLY A 162 -7.40 6.60 18.69
C GLY A 162 -8.02 8.01 18.68
N SER A 163 -8.40 8.52 17.50
CA SER A 163 -8.96 9.87 17.35
C SER A 163 -10.35 9.92 16.71
N GLY A 164 -10.91 8.76 16.34
CA GLY A 164 -12.22 8.67 15.70
C GLY A 164 -12.30 9.48 14.40
N VAL A 165 -13.31 10.34 14.30
CA VAL A 165 -13.54 11.18 13.09
C VAL A 165 -12.45 12.24 12.84
N ASN A 166 -11.56 12.50 13.80
CA ASN A 166 -10.48 13.47 13.68
C ASN A 166 -9.22 12.85 13.04
N GLY A 167 -8.21 13.67 12.74
CA GLY A 167 -6.91 13.20 12.26
C GLY A 167 -6.14 12.41 13.30
N CYS A 168 -5.17 11.61 12.85
CA CYS A 168 -4.25 10.92 13.76
C CYS A 168 -3.28 11.91 14.40
N LYS A 169 -2.81 11.58 15.59
CA LYS A 169 -1.80 12.39 16.31
C LYS A 169 -0.41 11.97 15.89
N GLU A 170 0.55 12.88 15.96
CA GLU A 170 1.97 12.55 15.78
C GLU A 170 2.41 11.43 16.74
N GLY A 171 3.31 10.57 16.27
CA GLY A 171 3.80 9.43 17.04
C GLY A 171 2.79 8.30 17.29
N VAL A 172 1.56 8.41 16.78
CA VAL A 172 0.54 7.36 16.87
C VAL A 172 0.39 6.66 15.52
N GLY A 173 0.65 5.36 15.47
CA GLY A 173 0.43 4.52 14.28
C GLY A 173 -1.02 4.08 14.11
N PHE A 174 -1.34 3.49 12.96
CA PHE A 174 -2.62 2.83 12.75
C PHE A 174 -2.68 1.50 13.52
N GLN A 175 -3.85 1.19 14.05
CA GLN A 175 -4.20 -0.14 14.50
C GLN A 175 -4.35 -1.04 13.27
N GLN A 176 -3.52 -2.06 13.21
CA GLN A 176 -3.47 -3.01 12.11
C GLN A 176 -4.55 -4.10 12.26
N PRO A 177 -5.08 -4.67 11.15
CA PRO A 177 -4.68 -4.47 9.76
C PRO A 177 -5.03 -3.12 9.12
N ALA A 178 -4.10 -2.57 8.35
CA ALA A 178 -4.31 -1.37 7.53
C ALA A 178 -3.47 -1.42 6.25
N THR A 179 -4.11 -1.20 5.10
CA THR A 179 -3.41 -0.92 3.85
C THR A 179 -2.88 0.50 3.90
N GLN A 180 -1.58 0.67 3.67
CA GLN A 180 -0.93 1.98 3.82
C GLN A 180 -0.32 2.44 2.50
N ALA A 181 -0.50 3.72 2.19
CA ALA A 181 0.24 4.42 1.16
C ALA A 181 1.39 5.18 1.83
N GLU A 182 2.61 4.76 1.58
CA GLU A 182 3.82 5.28 2.23
C GLU A 182 4.53 6.30 1.33
N PHE A 183 5.10 7.33 1.96
CA PHE A 183 5.88 8.34 1.26
C PHE A 183 7.17 8.66 1.99
N THR A 184 8.21 8.92 1.20
CA THR A 184 9.32 9.78 1.57
C THR A 184 9.42 10.89 0.53
N PHE A 185 9.00 12.09 0.92
CA PHE A 185 9.01 13.26 0.07
C PHE A 185 10.34 13.98 0.13
N LEU A 186 11.03 14.09 -1.01
CA LEU A 186 12.33 14.76 -1.12
C LEU A 186 12.20 16.15 -1.73
N LYS A 187 12.96 17.10 -1.21
CA LYS A 187 13.00 18.49 -1.68
C LYS A 187 13.71 18.61 -3.02
N ASN A 188 14.88 18.00 -3.14
CA ASN A 188 15.80 18.20 -4.27
C ASN A 188 16.03 16.91 -5.09
N GLY A 189 15.09 15.96 -5.03
CA GLY A 189 15.21 14.67 -5.69
C GLY A 189 13.85 13.98 -5.88
N PRO A 190 13.84 12.76 -6.43
CA PRO A 190 12.62 12.00 -6.57
C PRO A 190 12.07 11.61 -5.21
N ASP A 191 10.75 11.67 -5.07
CA ASP A 191 10.07 11.04 -3.96
C ASP A 191 10.17 9.53 -4.06
N TYR A 192 10.04 8.85 -2.93
CA TYR A 192 9.83 7.42 -2.86
C TYR A 192 8.44 7.17 -2.31
N TYR A 193 7.70 6.24 -2.92
CA TYR A 193 6.35 5.92 -2.51
C TYR A 193 5.94 4.52 -2.92
N ASP A 194 5.02 3.95 -2.16
CA ASP A 194 4.53 2.59 -2.34
C ASP A 194 3.20 2.37 -1.61
N VAL A 195 2.46 1.36 -2.06
CA VAL A 195 1.30 0.85 -1.33
C VAL A 195 1.73 -0.44 -0.65
N GLU A 196 1.68 -0.47 0.68
CA GLU A 196 2.06 -1.63 1.47
C GLU A 196 0.85 -2.33 2.10
N ILE A 197 0.98 -3.65 2.19
CA ILE A 197 0.05 -4.55 2.89
C ILE A 197 0.81 -5.55 3.77
N ILE A 198 2.05 -5.24 4.16
CA ILE A 198 2.81 -6.01 5.17
C ILE A 198 2.02 -6.00 6.48
N ASN A 199 1.53 -4.81 6.82
CA ASN A 199 0.73 -4.60 8.01
C ASN A 199 -0.74 -5.02 7.83
N GLY A 200 -1.04 -5.76 6.76
CA GLY A 200 -2.35 -6.31 6.48
C GLY A 200 -3.20 -5.43 5.57
N PHE A 201 -4.43 -5.87 5.35
CA PHE A 201 -5.34 -5.26 4.41
C PHE A 201 -6.65 -4.88 5.07
N ASN A 202 -7.18 -3.70 4.73
CA ASN A 202 -8.52 -3.28 5.12
C ASN A 202 -9.32 -2.65 3.97
N LEU A 203 -8.65 -1.89 3.09
CA LEU A 203 -9.26 -1.24 1.93
C LEU A 203 -8.30 -1.20 0.74
N PRO A 204 -8.80 -1.33 -0.51
CA PRO A 204 -8.00 -1.05 -1.70
C PRO A 204 -7.54 0.41 -1.73
N VAL A 205 -6.26 0.64 -2.03
CA VAL A 205 -5.65 1.96 -2.14
C VAL A 205 -4.82 2.04 -3.41
N SER A 206 -4.90 3.14 -4.15
CA SER A 206 -3.89 3.47 -5.16
C SER A 206 -3.26 4.84 -4.91
N MET A 207 -2.04 5.00 -5.40
CA MET A 207 -1.32 6.27 -5.38
C MET A 207 -1.00 6.66 -6.81
N THR A 208 -1.35 7.87 -7.23
CA THR A 208 -1.08 8.33 -8.59
C THR A 208 -0.43 9.71 -8.55
N PRO A 209 0.81 9.86 -9.03
CA PRO A 209 1.42 11.17 -9.22
C PRO A 209 0.64 11.95 -10.27
N LYS A 210 0.63 13.28 -10.16
CA LYS A 210 0.01 14.17 -11.15
C LYS A 210 0.79 14.19 -12.45
N ASN A 211 2.12 14.08 -12.38
CA ASN A 211 3.00 13.94 -13.52
C ASN A 211 3.24 12.46 -13.84
N THR A 212 2.38 11.87 -14.68
CA THR A 212 2.54 10.48 -15.11
C THR A 212 3.35 10.32 -16.39
N SER A 213 3.80 11.41 -17.03
CA SER A 213 4.43 11.33 -18.36
C SER A 213 5.76 10.58 -18.37
N SER A 214 6.43 10.50 -17.22
CA SER A 214 7.69 9.77 -17.06
C SER A 214 7.50 8.26 -16.86
N ASN A 215 6.26 7.81 -16.69
CA ASN A 215 5.93 6.39 -16.65
C ASN A 215 5.95 5.81 -18.07
N THR A 216 7.03 5.11 -18.38
CA THR A 216 7.30 4.54 -19.70
C THR A 216 7.66 3.08 -19.58
N ASN A 217 7.56 2.32 -20.67
CA ASN A 217 7.98 0.91 -20.69
C ASN A 217 9.50 0.73 -20.44
N THR A 218 10.28 1.80 -20.44
CA THR A 218 11.71 1.78 -20.06
C THR A 218 11.96 2.14 -18.60
N ALA A 219 10.95 2.65 -17.89
CA ALA A 219 11.03 3.05 -16.49
C ALA A 219 9.66 2.85 -15.79
N PRO A 220 9.18 1.60 -15.67
CA PRO A 220 7.81 1.32 -15.21
C PRO A 220 7.55 1.78 -13.77
N TYR A 221 8.58 1.82 -12.93
CA TYR A 221 8.49 2.28 -11.53
C TYR A 221 8.75 3.78 -11.35
N THR A 222 8.93 4.53 -12.43
CA THR A 222 9.05 6.00 -12.40
C THR A 222 7.70 6.63 -12.70
N CYS A 223 7.20 7.43 -11.74
CA CYS A 223 5.90 8.10 -11.78
C CYS A 223 4.73 7.15 -12.08
N GLY A 224 4.83 5.90 -11.61
CA GLY A 224 3.81 4.87 -11.73
C GLY A 224 2.68 4.99 -10.70
N SER A 225 1.70 4.11 -10.80
CA SER A 225 0.52 4.13 -9.94
C SER A 225 0.37 2.82 -9.15
N PRO A 226 1.14 2.61 -8.06
CA PRO A 226 0.97 1.43 -7.24
C PRO A 226 -0.46 1.35 -6.72
N GLY A 227 -0.99 0.12 -6.69
CA GLY A 227 -2.34 -0.16 -6.20
C GLY A 227 -3.48 0.13 -7.18
N ALA A 228 -3.18 0.65 -8.37
CA ALA A 228 -4.21 0.98 -9.35
C ALA A 228 -4.87 -0.29 -9.94
N ALA A 229 -6.20 -0.25 -10.06
CA ALA A 229 -6.99 -1.29 -10.72
C ALA A 229 -6.77 -1.32 -12.24
N THR A 230 -6.15 -0.28 -12.80
CA THR A 230 -5.73 -0.23 -14.20
C THR A 230 -4.41 0.53 -14.24
N GLN A 231 -3.40 -0.08 -14.85
CA GLN A 231 -2.10 0.54 -15.01
C GLN A 231 -2.02 1.32 -16.32
N THR A 232 -1.39 2.48 -16.29
CA THR A 232 -1.08 3.26 -17.50
C THR A 232 0.08 2.67 -18.28
N ASN A 233 0.89 1.82 -17.62
CA ASN A 233 2.03 1.12 -18.20
C ASN A 233 1.68 -0.34 -18.41
N SER A 234 1.87 -0.84 -19.63
CA SER A 234 1.52 -2.22 -20.00
C SER A 234 2.41 -3.28 -19.37
N LEU A 235 3.56 -2.91 -18.79
CA LEU A 235 4.46 -3.85 -18.10
C LEU A 235 4.06 -4.08 -16.64
N LEU A 236 3.31 -3.16 -16.02
CA LEU A 236 2.88 -3.28 -14.63
C LEU A 236 1.59 -4.10 -14.56
N GLY A 237 1.56 -5.10 -13.68
CA GLY A 237 0.31 -5.81 -13.35
C GLY A 237 -0.69 -4.91 -12.64
N ALA A 238 -1.96 -5.04 -13.01
CA ALA A 238 -3.06 -4.32 -12.37
C ALA A 238 -3.43 -4.95 -11.02
N CYS A 239 -3.84 -4.11 -10.06
CA CYS A 239 -4.30 -4.59 -8.77
C CYS A 239 -5.79 -4.91 -8.81
N SER A 240 -6.11 -6.20 -8.87
CA SER A 240 -7.49 -6.69 -8.78
C SER A 240 -8.09 -6.47 -7.38
N TRP A 241 -7.23 -6.38 -6.36
CA TRP A 241 -7.61 -6.36 -4.94
C TRP A 241 -8.53 -7.53 -4.55
N THR A 242 -8.47 -8.61 -5.34
CA THR A 242 -9.25 -9.82 -5.12
C THR A 242 -8.34 -10.88 -4.52
N PHE A 243 -8.65 -11.24 -3.27
CA PHE A 243 -7.81 -12.09 -2.46
C PHE A 243 -8.33 -13.52 -2.40
N ASN A 244 -7.42 -14.49 -2.48
CA ASN A 244 -7.68 -15.90 -2.27
C ASN A 244 -6.72 -16.45 -1.20
N PRO A 245 -7.00 -16.20 0.09
CA PRO A 245 -6.10 -16.62 1.17
C PRO A 245 -6.06 -18.15 1.32
N PRO A 246 -4.92 -18.73 1.75
CA PRO A 246 -4.77 -20.18 1.93
C PRO A 246 -5.69 -20.81 2.97
N SER A 247 -6.15 -20.02 3.95
CA SER A 247 -7.12 -20.47 4.95
C SER A 247 -7.96 -19.31 5.50
N ASN A 248 -9.01 -19.65 6.24
CA ASN A 248 -9.85 -18.66 6.94
C ASN A 248 -9.09 -17.90 8.04
N ASP A 249 -7.94 -18.40 8.49
CA ASP A 249 -7.12 -17.76 9.52
C ASP A 249 -6.43 -16.47 9.03
N TYR A 250 -6.42 -16.22 7.72
CA TYR A 250 -5.99 -14.93 7.17
C TYR A 250 -7.12 -13.89 7.13
N ARG A 251 -8.38 -14.29 7.30
CA ARG A 251 -9.52 -13.35 7.26
C ARG A 251 -9.56 -12.57 8.56
N TRP A 252 -9.58 -11.25 8.48
CA TRP A 252 -9.84 -10.39 9.62
C TRP A 252 -11.33 -10.10 9.71
N VAL A 253 -11.96 -10.46 10.82
CA VAL A 253 -13.39 -10.22 11.05
C VAL A 253 -13.63 -9.35 12.27
N ALA A 254 -14.77 -8.67 12.26
CA ALA A 254 -15.27 -7.92 13.41
C ALA A 254 -15.40 -8.84 14.64
N ALA A 255 -15.04 -8.31 15.80
CA ALA A 255 -15.17 -9.03 17.08
C ALA A 255 -16.64 -9.15 17.51
N GLY A 256 -16.93 -10.09 18.41
CA GLY A 256 -18.23 -10.23 19.08
C GLY A 256 -19.09 -11.42 18.65
N GLY A 257 -18.71 -12.17 17.61
CA GLY A 257 -19.44 -13.38 17.21
C GLY A 257 -18.99 -14.67 17.93
N GLY A 258 -19.71 -15.76 17.64
CA GLY A 258 -19.42 -17.11 18.13
C GLY A 258 -18.11 -17.67 17.60
N ILE A 259 -17.57 -18.71 18.26
CA ILE A 259 -16.38 -19.44 17.79
C ILE A 259 -16.75 -20.17 16.48
N CYS A 260 -15.81 -20.21 15.54
CA CYS A 260 -15.96 -20.93 14.28
C CYS A 260 -14.65 -21.60 13.88
N ASN A 261 -14.76 -22.61 13.01
CA ASN A 261 -13.65 -23.19 12.27
C ASN A 261 -13.84 -22.99 10.76
N VAL A 262 -15.10 -23.05 10.29
CA VAL A 262 -15.51 -22.91 8.89
C VAL A 262 -16.69 -21.95 8.75
N ASP A 263 -16.96 -21.48 7.53
CA ASP A 263 -18.05 -20.52 7.28
C ASP A 263 -19.44 -21.07 7.61
N SER A 264 -19.66 -22.39 7.52
CA SER A 264 -20.94 -23.01 7.90
C SER A 264 -21.25 -22.96 9.39
N ASP A 265 -20.26 -22.65 10.23
CA ASP A 265 -20.49 -22.41 11.67
C ASP A 265 -21.11 -21.03 11.91
N CYS A 266 -21.10 -20.16 10.89
CA CYS A 266 -21.51 -18.78 10.97
C CYS A 266 -22.90 -18.56 10.36
N PRO A 267 -23.67 -17.58 10.89
CA PRO A 267 -24.85 -17.08 10.21
C PRO A 267 -24.52 -16.64 8.78
N SER A 268 -25.50 -16.76 7.87
CA SER A 268 -25.35 -16.47 6.44
C SER A 268 -24.84 -15.06 6.10
N SER A 269 -24.93 -14.11 7.03
CA SER A 269 -24.48 -12.73 6.88
C SER A 269 -23.03 -12.50 7.37
N SER A 270 -22.31 -13.55 7.75
CA SER A 270 -20.99 -13.47 8.37
C SER A 270 -20.07 -14.59 7.90
N THR A 271 -18.76 -14.39 8.05
CA THR A 271 -17.74 -15.36 7.69
C THR A 271 -16.90 -15.73 8.91
N CYS A 272 -16.29 -16.90 8.86
CA CYS A 272 -15.32 -17.33 9.84
C CYS A 272 -13.95 -16.70 9.57
N GLY A 273 -13.36 -16.08 10.59
CA GLY A 273 -12.01 -15.52 10.53
C GLY A 273 -11.47 -15.20 11.91
N ILE A 274 -10.35 -14.48 11.98
CA ILE A 274 -9.73 -14.05 13.24
C ILE A 274 -10.20 -12.64 13.60
N SER A 275 -10.70 -12.47 14.82
CA SER A 275 -10.95 -11.17 15.43
C SER A 275 -9.84 -10.80 16.43
N PHE A 276 -9.57 -9.50 16.51
CA PHE A 276 -8.72 -8.92 17.54
C PHE A 276 -9.57 -8.56 18.78
N ASN A 277 -9.16 -9.06 19.94
CA ASN A 277 -9.88 -8.92 21.21
C ASN A 277 -8.95 -8.28 22.26
N PRO A 278 -8.80 -6.95 22.27
CA PRO A 278 -7.87 -6.28 23.17
C PRO A 278 -8.22 -6.57 24.64
N GLY A 279 -7.19 -6.83 25.45
CA GLY A 279 -7.33 -7.16 26.88
C GLY A 279 -7.76 -8.60 27.17
N LYS A 280 -7.77 -9.50 26.17
CA LYS A 280 -8.02 -10.93 26.34
C LYS A 280 -6.74 -11.76 26.11
N ASN A 281 -6.72 -12.97 26.67
CA ASN A 281 -5.72 -13.99 26.40
C ASN A 281 -6.44 -15.29 25.99
N PRO A 282 -6.36 -15.74 24.74
CA PRO A 282 -5.58 -15.14 23.64
C PRO A 282 -6.13 -13.79 23.14
N LEU A 283 -5.26 -12.95 22.58
CA LEU A 283 -5.64 -11.66 21.96
C LEU A 283 -6.36 -11.89 20.62
N LEU A 284 -5.97 -12.93 19.90
CA LEU A 284 -6.54 -13.32 18.62
C LEU A 284 -7.42 -14.55 18.81
N LYS A 285 -8.63 -14.49 18.25
CA LYS A 285 -9.62 -15.56 18.38
C LYS A 285 -10.34 -15.78 17.06
N LYS A 286 -10.51 -17.05 16.67
CA LYS A 286 -11.34 -17.43 15.54
C LYS A 286 -12.82 -17.26 15.88
N SER A 287 -13.53 -16.46 15.11
CA SER A 287 -14.91 -16.07 15.35
C SER A 287 -15.68 -15.81 14.07
N CYS A 288 -17.00 -15.92 14.13
CA CYS A 288 -17.88 -15.41 13.09
C CYS A 288 -17.94 -13.89 13.15
N GLY A 289 -17.87 -13.23 12.01
CA GLY A 289 -18.02 -11.77 11.95
C GLY A 289 -18.15 -11.25 10.53
N THR A 290 -18.35 -9.93 10.41
CA THR A 290 -18.24 -9.24 9.13
C THR A 290 -16.78 -9.21 8.71
N LEU A 291 -16.48 -9.52 7.45
CA LEU A 291 -15.13 -9.42 6.90
C LEU A 291 -14.68 -7.95 6.88
N LEU A 292 -13.60 -7.64 7.58
CA LEU A 292 -12.99 -6.31 7.65
C LEU A 292 -11.76 -6.18 6.76
N GLY A 293 -11.15 -7.31 6.39
CA GLY A 293 -9.97 -7.34 5.56
C GLY A 293 -9.16 -8.62 5.81
N TYR A 294 -7.84 -8.51 5.77
CA TYR A 294 -6.97 -9.67 5.94
C TYR A 294 -5.75 -9.39 6.81
N TRP A 295 -5.39 -10.40 7.59
CA TRP A 295 -4.16 -10.49 8.36
C TRP A 295 -2.99 -10.93 7.47
N THR A 296 -1.79 -10.52 7.85
CA THR A 296 -0.55 -11.17 7.43
C THR A 296 -0.03 -12.06 8.55
N ALA A 297 0.83 -13.02 8.19
CA ALA A 297 1.51 -13.87 9.17
C ALA A 297 2.37 -13.04 10.14
N ASP A 298 3.01 -11.97 9.64
CA ASP A 298 3.76 -11.02 10.46
C ASP A 298 2.88 -10.40 11.57
N GLN A 299 1.73 -9.84 11.20
CA GLN A 299 0.81 -9.23 12.16
C GLN A 299 0.27 -10.23 13.19
N ILE A 300 -0.12 -11.43 12.75
CA ILE A 300 -0.63 -12.47 13.66
C ILE A 300 0.45 -12.85 14.68
N CYS A 301 1.66 -13.12 14.20
CA CYS A 301 2.75 -13.57 15.04
C CYS A 301 3.33 -12.45 15.91
N GLY A 302 3.29 -11.20 15.45
CA GLY A 302 3.67 -10.03 16.24
C GLY A 302 2.69 -9.75 17.39
N LEU A 303 1.39 -9.93 17.16
CA LEU A 303 0.36 -9.75 18.19
C LEU A 303 0.26 -10.95 19.14
N GLN A 304 0.43 -12.17 18.63
CA GLN A 304 0.32 -13.40 19.40
C GLN A 304 1.48 -14.36 19.04
N PRO A 305 2.66 -14.21 19.69
CA PRO A 305 3.85 -15.00 19.37
C PRO A 305 3.69 -16.52 19.48
N ASN A 306 2.69 -16.99 20.25
CA ASN A 306 2.37 -18.40 20.43
C ASN A 306 1.19 -18.87 19.56
N TYR A 307 0.79 -18.11 18.54
CA TYR A 307 -0.29 -18.53 17.63
C TYR A 307 0.13 -19.80 16.88
N GLY A 308 -0.72 -20.83 16.93
CA GLY A 308 -0.45 -22.14 16.34
C GLY A 308 -0.66 -22.19 14.83
N ALA A 309 -1.03 -23.37 14.32
CA ALA A 309 -1.34 -23.54 12.91
C ALA A 309 -2.40 -22.54 12.41
N PRO A 310 -2.31 -22.08 11.16
CA PRO A 310 -1.32 -22.47 10.14
C PRO A 310 0.03 -21.72 10.25
N PHE A 311 0.14 -20.69 11.08
CA PHE A 311 1.31 -19.79 11.14
C PHE A 311 2.46 -20.36 11.97
N ASN A 312 2.17 -21.12 13.03
CA ASN A 312 3.15 -21.75 13.91
C ASN A 312 4.22 -20.76 14.42
N CYS A 313 3.79 -19.60 14.91
CA CYS A 313 4.65 -18.43 15.18
C CYS A 313 5.87 -18.71 16.08
N ALA A 314 5.71 -19.61 17.07
CA ALA A 314 6.76 -19.99 18.01
C ALA A 314 7.64 -21.17 17.53
N GLN A 315 7.35 -21.76 16.37
CA GLN A 315 8.14 -22.86 15.82
C GLN A 315 9.57 -22.38 15.54
N LYS A 316 10.55 -23.08 16.13
CA LYS A 316 11.96 -22.85 15.84
C LYS A 316 12.30 -23.25 14.40
N LEU A 317 13.17 -22.48 13.77
CA LEU A 317 13.66 -22.81 12.43
C LEU A 317 14.60 -24.04 12.49
N PRO A 318 14.72 -24.80 11.39
CA PRO A 318 15.78 -25.79 11.26
C PRO A 318 17.18 -25.17 11.38
N ALA A 319 18.15 -25.99 11.80
CA ALA A 319 19.56 -25.59 11.79
C ALA A 319 19.98 -25.08 10.39
N PRO A 320 20.82 -24.04 10.29
CA PRO A 320 21.59 -23.40 11.37
C PRO A 320 20.88 -22.23 12.08
N GLN A 321 19.57 -22.03 11.89
CA GLN A 321 18.83 -20.89 12.45
C GLN A 321 17.96 -21.28 13.66
N ASP A 322 18.30 -22.35 14.38
CA ASP A 322 17.49 -22.93 15.48
C ASP A 322 17.39 -22.04 16.73
N ASN A 323 18.11 -20.91 16.74
CA ASN A 323 17.97 -19.82 17.69
C ASN A 323 16.84 -18.83 17.33
N LEU A 324 16.24 -18.92 16.15
CA LEU A 324 15.15 -18.06 15.66
C LEU A 324 13.84 -18.84 15.54
N THR A 325 12.72 -18.12 15.45
CA THR A 325 11.40 -18.70 15.18
C THR A 325 10.87 -18.30 13.80
N LEU A 326 9.76 -18.92 13.37
CA LEU A 326 9.06 -18.53 12.14
C LEU A 326 8.67 -17.05 12.14
N TRP A 327 8.30 -16.48 13.29
CA TRP A 327 8.03 -15.04 13.38
C TRP A 327 9.21 -14.18 12.94
N ASN A 328 10.45 -14.56 13.28
CA ASN A 328 11.63 -13.82 12.81
C ASN A 328 11.73 -13.79 11.28
N LEU A 329 11.32 -14.86 10.59
CA LEU A 329 11.25 -14.87 9.13
C LEU A 329 10.01 -14.15 8.59
N TYR A 330 8.86 -14.17 9.27
CA TYR A 330 7.69 -13.38 8.83
C TYR A 330 7.93 -11.87 8.92
N ALA A 331 8.61 -11.43 9.99
CA ALA A 331 8.89 -10.02 10.26
C ALA A 331 10.22 -9.53 9.66
N CYS A 332 11.03 -10.43 9.09
CA CYS A 332 12.44 -10.19 8.78
C CYS A 332 13.23 -9.54 9.94
N THR A 333 13.15 -10.10 11.15
CA THR A 333 13.85 -9.57 12.32
C THR A 333 15.00 -10.48 12.73
N ASN A 334 16.15 -9.88 13.10
CA ASN A 334 17.40 -10.59 13.42
C ASN A 334 17.98 -11.42 12.26
N VAL A 335 17.54 -11.15 11.03
CA VAL A 335 18.04 -11.72 9.77
C VAL A 335 18.23 -10.60 8.75
N GLY A 336 19.17 -10.75 7.81
CA GLY A 336 19.38 -9.78 6.72
C GLY A 336 18.50 -10.06 5.50
N SER A 337 18.35 -9.09 4.61
CA SER A 337 17.63 -9.29 3.33
C SER A 337 18.43 -10.14 2.34
N CYS A 338 17.74 -11.03 1.64
CA CYS A 338 18.28 -11.85 0.56
C CYS A 338 18.52 -11.03 -0.74
N TYR A 339 17.99 -9.80 -0.82
CA TYR A 339 18.33 -8.85 -1.90
C TYR A 339 19.63 -8.09 -1.65
N SER A 340 20.23 -8.17 -0.46
CA SER A 340 21.47 -7.45 -0.16
C SER A 340 22.68 -8.09 -0.84
N GLN A 341 23.64 -7.26 -1.26
CA GLN A 341 24.92 -7.75 -1.76
C GLN A 341 25.64 -8.56 -0.67
N GLY A 342 26.06 -9.78 -0.98
CA GLY A 342 26.71 -10.66 -0.01
C GLY A 342 25.77 -11.27 1.03
N ALA A 343 24.46 -11.33 0.75
CA ALA A 343 23.47 -11.95 1.64
C ALA A 343 23.88 -13.39 2.02
N SER A 344 23.66 -13.74 3.30
CA SER A 344 23.90 -15.09 3.81
C SER A 344 22.77 -16.05 3.39
N ASN A 345 22.97 -17.36 3.53
CA ASN A 345 21.89 -18.35 3.26
C ASN A 345 20.77 -18.33 4.32
N ASN A 346 20.92 -17.50 5.36
CA ASN A 346 20.00 -17.32 6.49
C ASN A 346 19.18 -16.01 6.35
N CYS A 347 19.17 -15.43 5.15
CA CYS A 347 18.50 -14.18 4.87
C CYS A 347 16.97 -14.34 4.80
N CYS A 348 16.27 -13.21 4.66
CA CYS A 348 14.83 -13.11 4.55
C CYS A 348 14.44 -12.51 3.20
N GLY A 349 13.22 -12.77 2.74
CA GLY A 349 12.72 -12.20 1.50
C GLY A 349 13.33 -12.86 0.27
N CYS A 350 13.21 -12.14 -0.83
CA CYS A 350 13.75 -12.51 -2.13
C CYS A 350 12.98 -13.55 -2.92
N VAL A 351 12.02 -13.00 -3.67
CA VAL A 351 11.20 -13.72 -4.65
C VAL A 351 11.30 -12.95 -5.95
N ASP A 352 11.83 -13.61 -6.97
CA ASP A 352 11.73 -13.11 -8.34
C ASP A 352 10.27 -13.31 -8.80
N TRP A 353 9.39 -12.35 -8.47
CA TRP A 353 7.94 -12.50 -8.66
C TRP A 353 7.54 -12.76 -10.12
N ASP A 354 8.33 -12.26 -11.08
CA ASP A 354 8.17 -12.51 -12.51
C ASP A 354 8.26 -14.01 -12.85
N LYS A 355 8.98 -14.80 -12.06
CA LYS A 355 9.13 -16.25 -12.21
C LYS A 355 8.04 -17.04 -11.50
N THR A 356 7.15 -16.38 -10.77
CA THR A 356 6.06 -17.00 -10.00
C THR A 356 4.70 -16.96 -10.71
N GLY A 357 4.65 -16.41 -11.93
CA GLY A 357 3.42 -16.20 -12.68
C GLY A 357 2.64 -14.95 -12.27
N ILE A 358 3.24 -14.08 -11.44
CA ILE A 358 2.70 -12.77 -11.11
C ILE A 358 3.19 -11.75 -12.14
N GLU A 359 2.27 -10.90 -12.61
CA GLU A 359 2.56 -9.87 -13.60
C GLU A 359 3.37 -8.72 -13.01
N VAL A 360 4.68 -8.92 -12.92
CA VAL A 360 5.64 -7.85 -12.65
C VAL A 360 6.68 -7.77 -13.77
N PRO A 361 7.20 -6.58 -14.10
CA PRO A 361 8.37 -6.42 -14.96
C PRO A 361 9.55 -7.29 -14.47
N PRO A 362 10.21 -8.07 -15.36
CA PRO A 362 11.40 -8.84 -14.99
C PRO A 362 12.64 -7.94 -14.92
N ALA A 363 13.80 -8.52 -14.59
CA ALA A 363 15.10 -7.85 -14.72
C ALA A 363 15.27 -7.24 -16.14
N PRO A 364 15.88 -6.05 -16.28
CA PRO A 364 16.58 -5.28 -15.25
C PRO A 364 15.70 -4.30 -14.46
N TYR A 365 14.37 -4.33 -14.62
CA TYR A 365 13.48 -3.38 -13.94
C TYR A 365 13.28 -3.70 -12.46
N THR A 366 13.40 -4.99 -12.11
CA THR A 366 13.33 -5.51 -10.74
C THR A 366 14.68 -6.10 -10.35
N ASN A 367 15.03 -5.94 -9.07
CA ASN A 367 16.22 -6.58 -8.52
C ASN A 367 16.01 -8.08 -8.47
N GLN A 368 16.99 -8.82 -8.97
CA GLN A 368 17.03 -10.27 -8.83
C GLN A 368 17.67 -10.66 -7.51
N CYS A 369 17.37 -11.87 -7.06
CA CYS A 369 17.94 -12.37 -5.84
C CYS A 369 19.46 -12.47 -5.83
N ASN A 370 20.06 -11.92 -4.77
CA ASN A 370 21.49 -12.08 -4.49
C ASN A 370 21.77 -13.39 -3.73
N ASN A 371 20.81 -13.87 -2.93
CA ASN A 371 20.84 -15.20 -2.32
C ASN A 371 19.41 -15.69 -2.03
N THR A 372 19.26 -16.93 -1.54
CA THR A 372 17.97 -17.52 -1.16
C THR A 372 18.07 -18.23 0.19
N ASN A 373 16.93 -18.33 0.89
CA ASN A 373 16.81 -19.10 2.12
C ASN A 373 15.68 -20.12 1.96
N MET A 374 16.01 -21.43 2.03
CA MET A 374 15.03 -22.50 1.86
C MET A 374 13.95 -22.50 2.95
N ASN A 375 14.27 -22.13 4.19
CA ASN A 375 13.26 -21.98 5.24
C ASN A 375 12.29 -20.86 4.89
N TRP A 376 12.81 -19.72 4.41
CA TRP A 376 11.98 -18.60 4.00
C TRP A 376 11.07 -18.98 2.81
N ASN A 377 11.62 -19.64 1.79
CA ASN A 377 10.85 -20.09 0.62
C ASN A 377 9.74 -21.08 1.00
N ASN A 378 10.00 -21.99 1.95
CA ASN A 378 9.04 -23.02 2.34
C ASN A 378 7.95 -22.50 3.27
N TYR A 379 8.28 -21.59 4.19
CA TYR A 379 7.36 -21.17 5.26
C TYR A 379 6.77 -19.77 5.06
N VAL A 380 7.50 -18.85 4.43
CA VAL A 380 7.10 -17.44 4.34
C VAL A 380 6.51 -17.09 2.97
N GLN A 381 7.22 -17.42 1.89
CA GLN A 381 6.76 -17.12 0.52
C GLN A 381 5.30 -17.51 0.26
N PRO A 382 4.82 -18.72 0.64
CA PRO A 382 3.43 -19.12 0.38
C PRO A 382 2.39 -18.27 1.12
N THR A 383 2.79 -17.61 2.21
CA THR A 383 1.89 -16.72 2.97
C THR A 383 1.73 -15.35 2.30
N LEU A 384 2.56 -15.04 1.29
CA LEU A 384 2.63 -13.76 0.59
C LEU A 384 2.08 -13.82 -0.84
N SER A 385 2.20 -14.97 -1.52
CA SER A 385 1.87 -15.08 -2.96
C SER A 385 0.45 -14.64 -3.31
N TRP A 386 -0.53 -14.92 -2.45
CA TRP A 386 -1.92 -14.52 -2.67
C TRP A 386 -2.16 -13.02 -2.45
N LEU A 387 -1.36 -12.37 -1.60
CA LEU A 387 -1.36 -10.90 -1.42
C LEU A 387 -0.77 -10.24 -2.67
N LYS A 388 0.39 -10.73 -3.11
CA LYS A 388 1.09 -10.20 -4.27
C LYS A 388 0.30 -10.41 -5.56
N ALA A 389 -0.37 -11.55 -5.71
CA ALA A 389 -1.26 -11.79 -6.85
C ALA A 389 -2.49 -10.87 -6.87
N ALA A 390 -3.01 -10.49 -5.69
CA ALA A 390 -4.11 -9.53 -5.60
C ALA A 390 -3.69 -8.11 -6.02
N CYS A 391 -2.44 -7.73 -5.75
CA CYS A 391 -1.85 -6.48 -6.19
C CYS A 391 -0.35 -6.60 -6.51
N PRO A 392 0.03 -6.80 -7.79
CA PRO A 392 1.43 -7.00 -8.19
C PRO A 392 2.36 -5.84 -7.83
N THR A 393 1.82 -4.62 -7.76
CA THR A 393 2.58 -3.39 -7.41
C THR A 393 2.58 -3.06 -5.92
N ALA A 394 2.01 -3.91 -5.05
CA ALA A 394 2.00 -3.68 -3.62
C ALA A 394 3.23 -4.30 -2.93
N TYR A 395 3.72 -3.59 -1.91
CA TYR A 395 4.78 -4.03 -1.00
C TYR A 395 4.19 -4.99 0.04
N VAL A 396 4.49 -6.29 -0.09
CA VAL A 396 3.83 -7.34 0.72
C VAL A 396 4.70 -7.91 1.84
N TYR A 397 6.00 -7.60 1.83
CA TYR A 397 6.96 -8.17 2.78
C TYR A 397 8.11 -7.19 3.07
N PRO A 398 8.71 -7.17 4.28
CA PRO A 398 9.86 -6.33 4.56
C PRO A 398 11.02 -6.65 3.62
N PHE A 399 11.55 -5.65 2.93
CA PHE A 399 12.52 -5.84 1.84
C PHE A 399 11.95 -6.65 0.67
N ASP A 400 10.70 -6.41 0.27
CA ASP A 400 10.18 -6.87 -1.04
C ASP A 400 11.07 -6.33 -2.19
N ASP A 401 11.00 -6.94 -3.38
CA ASP A 401 11.77 -6.41 -4.52
C ASP A 401 11.30 -5.01 -4.92
N MET A 402 12.06 -4.40 -5.83
CA MET A 402 11.71 -3.11 -6.43
C MET A 402 10.39 -3.12 -7.22
N SER A 403 9.69 -4.25 -7.35
CA SER A 403 8.38 -4.28 -8.02
C SER A 403 7.28 -3.53 -7.27
N SER A 404 7.59 -3.09 -6.05
CA SER A 404 6.65 -2.49 -5.13
C SER A 404 7.00 -1.06 -4.72
N THR A 405 8.17 -0.53 -5.10
CA THR A 405 8.62 0.82 -4.72
C THR A 405 8.76 1.70 -5.96
N PHE A 406 8.08 2.84 -5.93
CA PHE A 406 8.04 3.78 -7.03
C PHE A 406 8.79 5.07 -6.68
N THR A 407 9.24 5.77 -7.72
CA THR A 407 9.88 7.08 -7.58
C THR A 407 9.25 8.10 -8.50
N CYS A 408 9.18 9.38 -8.11
CA CYS A 408 8.71 10.41 -9.04
C CYS A 408 9.27 11.79 -8.72
N ALA A 409 9.57 12.56 -9.76
CA ALA A 409 10.08 13.91 -9.65
C ALA A 409 9.44 14.82 -10.70
N ASN A 410 9.09 16.02 -10.28
CA ASN A 410 8.70 17.13 -11.15
C ASN A 410 9.44 18.37 -10.66
N MET A 411 10.65 18.55 -11.17
CA MET A 411 11.58 19.54 -10.67
C MET A 411 11.27 20.92 -11.26
N GLN A 412 11.04 21.90 -10.38
CA GLN A 412 10.90 23.31 -10.72
C GLN A 412 11.80 24.14 -9.81
N ASN A 413 12.73 24.92 -10.38
CA ASN A 413 13.70 25.72 -9.63
C ASN A 413 14.45 24.90 -8.56
N ASN A 414 14.93 23.72 -8.94
CA ASN A 414 15.59 22.73 -8.08
C ASN A 414 14.73 22.20 -6.92
N VAL A 415 13.42 22.40 -6.93
CA VAL A 415 12.51 21.83 -5.92
C VAL A 415 11.53 20.88 -6.60
N ASN A 416 11.34 19.70 -6.01
CA ASN A 416 10.31 18.77 -6.47
C ASN A 416 8.92 19.30 -6.06
N VAL A 417 8.06 19.58 -7.04
CA VAL A 417 6.70 20.10 -6.85
C VAL A 417 5.62 19.06 -7.17
N GLU A 418 5.99 17.78 -7.20
CA GLU A 418 5.08 16.70 -7.55
C GLU A 418 3.93 16.56 -6.55
N ASN A 419 2.72 16.38 -7.06
CA ASN A 419 1.51 16.22 -6.25
C ASN A 419 0.95 14.83 -6.49
N TYR A 420 0.21 14.29 -5.52
CA TYR A 420 -0.31 12.93 -5.59
C TYR A 420 -1.82 12.89 -5.38
N THR A 421 -2.44 11.89 -5.97
CA THR A 421 -3.81 11.49 -5.67
C THR A 421 -3.81 10.12 -5.01
N ILE A 422 -4.40 10.02 -3.82
CA ILE A 422 -4.67 8.76 -3.13
C ILE A 422 -6.12 8.41 -3.38
N THR A 423 -6.36 7.26 -4.01
CA THR A 423 -7.73 6.79 -4.30
C THR A 423 -8.03 5.56 -3.48
N TYR A 424 -9.06 5.64 -2.64
CA TYR A 424 -9.65 4.48 -1.97
C TYR A 424 -10.64 3.81 -2.92
N CYS A 425 -10.60 2.47 -2.98
CA CYS A 425 -11.44 1.66 -3.87
C CYS A 425 -11.26 2.02 -5.38
N PRO A 426 -10.03 2.04 -5.93
CA PRO A 426 -9.75 2.52 -7.28
C PRO A 426 -10.41 1.71 -8.42
N GLY A 427 -11.03 0.56 -8.11
CA GLY A 427 -11.81 -0.28 -9.04
C GLY A 427 -13.29 -0.43 -8.67
N SER A 428 -13.87 0.51 -7.90
CA SER A 428 -15.28 0.52 -7.46
C SER A 428 -15.70 -0.53 -6.43
N SER A 429 -14.78 -1.37 -5.92
CA SER A 429 -15.07 -2.35 -4.88
C SER A 429 -14.79 -1.80 -3.48
N ASN A 430 -15.82 -1.81 -2.64
CA ASN A 430 -15.85 -1.18 -1.30
C ASN A 430 -15.58 -2.17 -0.20
N THR A 431 -15.63 -3.43 -0.58
CA THR A 431 -15.47 -4.59 0.25
C THR A 431 -14.21 -5.28 -0.22
N PRO A 432 -13.35 -5.78 0.69
CA PRO A 432 -12.56 -6.96 0.35
C PRO A 432 -13.55 -7.93 -0.31
N PRO A 433 -13.39 -8.28 -1.60
CA PRO A 433 -14.35 -9.16 -2.25
C PRO A 433 -14.43 -10.43 -1.40
N PRO A 434 -15.63 -10.98 -1.15
CA PRO A 434 -15.72 -12.26 -0.46
C PRO A 434 -14.77 -13.23 -1.18
N PRO A 435 -13.91 -13.93 -0.43
CA PRO A 435 -12.87 -14.75 -1.05
C PRO A 435 -13.53 -15.71 -2.03
N SER A 436 -13.11 -15.65 -3.29
CA SER A 436 -13.49 -16.65 -4.28
C SER A 436 -12.84 -17.95 -3.82
N THR A 437 -13.64 -18.98 -3.53
CA THR A 437 -13.07 -20.27 -3.17
C THR A 437 -12.36 -20.81 -4.41
N SER A 438 -11.04 -21.01 -4.33
CA SER A 438 -10.28 -21.60 -5.42
C SER A 438 -10.02 -23.09 -5.17
N TYR A 439 -9.94 -23.84 -6.26
CA TYR A 439 -9.80 -25.29 -6.26
C TYR A 439 -8.61 -25.71 -7.12
N ASN A 440 -8.02 -26.85 -6.74
CA ASN A 440 -6.98 -27.51 -7.51
C ASN A 440 -7.56 -28.78 -8.13
N TYR A 441 -7.22 -29.06 -9.38
CA TYR A 441 -7.75 -30.18 -10.15
C TYR A 441 -6.61 -30.98 -10.77
N ASN A 442 -6.70 -32.31 -10.67
CA ASN A 442 -5.87 -33.20 -11.48
C ASN A 442 -6.66 -33.57 -12.73
N VAL A 443 -6.11 -33.23 -13.90
CA VAL A 443 -6.69 -33.58 -15.20
C VAL A 443 -5.93 -34.74 -15.80
N TYR A 444 -6.65 -35.81 -16.12
CA TYR A 444 -6.13 -37.03 -16.71
C TYR A 444 -6.50 -37.08 -18.19
N ILE A 445 -5.52 -37.35 -19.06
CA ILE A 445 -5.75 -37.53 -20.49
C ILE A 445 -5.98 -39.01 -20.78
N GLY A 446 -7.10 -39.34 -21.44
CA GLY A 446 -7.42 -40.70 -21.86
C GLY A 446 -6.58 -41.18 -23.05
N TYR A 447 -6.41 -42.49 -23.17
CA TYR A 447 -5.70 -43.11 -24.30
C TYR A 447 -6.52 -43.02 -25.61
N PRO A 448 -5.90 -42.72 -26.77
CA PRO A 448 -4.49 -42.41 -26.98
C PRO A 448 -4.14 -40.97 -26.55
N PHE A 449 -3.03 -40.80 -25.81
CA PHE A 449 -2.60 -39.56 -25.14
C PHE A 449 -2.20 -38.44 -26.12
N LYS A 450 -3.18 -37.88 -26.84
CA LYS A 450 -2.96 -36.70 -27.67
C LYS A 450 -2.88 -35.46 -26.78
N ALA A 451 -1.92 -34.59 -27.08
CA ALA A 451 -1.74 -33.37 -26.31
C ALA A 451 -2.95 -32.42 -26.44
N VAL A 452 -3.36 -31.85 -25.32
CA VAL A 452 -4.40 -30.85 -25.18
C VAL A 452 -3.84 -29.62 -24.47
N LEU A 453 -4.52 -28.50 -24.66
CA LEU A 453 -4.25 -27.23 -24.04
C LEU A 453 -5.41 -26.88 -23.10
N ILE A 454 -5.10 -26.67 -21.83
CA ILE A 454 -6.04 -26.31 -20.78
C ILE A 454 -5.90 -24.80 -20.53
N ASN A 455 -7.02 -24.08 -20.54
CA ASN A 455 -7.10 -22.62 -20.38
C ASN A 455 -6.13 -21.84 -21.29
N ASN A 456 -5.86 -22.38 -22.47
CA ASN A 456 -4.90 -21.84 -23.44
C ASN A 456 -3.42 -21.75 -22.96
N SER A 457 -3.07 -22.28 -21.78
CA SER A 457 -1.75 -22.06 -21.18
C SER A 457 -1.05 -23.34 -20.71
N ILE A 458 -1.80 -24.36 -20.29
CA ILE A 458 -1.22 -25.60 -19.75
C ILE A 458 -1.30 -26.71 -20.79
N THR A 459 -0.15 -27.29 -21.17
CA THR A 459 -0.09 -28.42 -22.11
C THR A 459 -0.12 -29.74 -21.36
N CYS A 460 -1.01 -30.65 -21.76
CA CYS A 460 -1.16 -31.98 -21.16
C CYS A 460 -1.22 -33.09 -22.22
N PRO A 461 -0.49 -34.22 -22.14
CA PRO A 461 0.39 -34.65 -21.06
C PRO A 461 1.57 -33.70 -20.85
N ASP A 462 2.10 -33.67 -19.62
CA ASP A 462 3.19 -32.77 -19.26
C ASP A 462 4.39 -33.01 -20.21
N PRO A 463 4.88 -31.95 -20.88
CA PRO A 463 5.85 -32.09 -21.95
C PRO A 463 7.22 -32.61 -21.47
N THR A 464 7.53 -32.45 -20.19
CA THR A 464 8.81 -32.77 -19.56
C THR A 464 8.85 -34.22 -19.12
N ASN A 465 7.89 -34.63 -18.29
CA ASN A 465 7.87 -35.97 -17.69
C ASN A 465 6.99 -36.97 -18.48
N LYS A 466 6.28 -36.51 -19.52
CA LYS A 466 5.32 -37.30 -20.31
C LYS A 466 4.19 -37.91 -19.49
N SER A 467 3.90 -37.35 -18.31
CA SER A 467 2.82 -37.78 -17.43
C SER A 467 1.46 -37.52 -18.09
N PRO A 468 0.54 -38.49 -18.11
CA PRO A 468 -0.82 -38.30 -18.61
C PRO A 468 -1.69 -37.46 -17.66
N VAL A 469 -1.13 -37.00 -16.53
CA VAL A 469 -1.81 -36.20 -15.50
C VAL A 469 -1.19 -34.82 -15.45
N CYS A 470 -2.03 -33.79 -15.42
CA CYS A 470 -1.62 -32.41 -15.22
C CYS A 470 -2.37 -31.79 -14.05
N LEU A 471 -1.62 -31.11 -13.18
CA LEU A 471 -2.18 -30.38 -12.06
C LEU A 471 -2.54 -28.96 -12.51
N ILE A 472 -3.79 -28.58 -12.29
CA ILE A 472 -4.28 -27.19 -12.45
C ILE A 472 -4.51 -26.64 -11.05
N GLN A 473 -3.97 -25.45 -10.78
CA GLN A 473 -4.04 -24.84 -9.46
C GLN A 473 -4.82 -23.53 -9.48
N ASN A 474 -5.34 -23.14 -8.32
CA ASN A 474 -5.90 -21.81 -8.04
C ASN A 474 -7.09 -21.41 -8.93
N GLN A 475 -7.92 -22.37 -9.37
CA GLN A 475 -9.07 -22.08 -10.22
C GLN A 475 -10.26 -21.60 -9.40
N LYS A 476 -10.83 -20.43 -9.69
CA LYS A 476 -11.87 -19.82 -8.86
C LYS A 476 -13.22 -20.52 -9.04
N ALA A 477 -14.01 -20.55 -7.97
CA ALA A 477 -15.44 -20.80 -8.03
C ALA A 477 -16.08 -19.93 -9.10
N THR A 478 -16.99 -20.50 -9.90
CA THR A 478 -17.69 -19.90 -11.03
C THR A 478 -16.84 -19.55 -12.26
N GLU A 479 -15.56 -19.91 -12.28
CA GLU A 479 -14.76 -19.82 -13.51
C GLU A 479 -15.10 -20.92 -14.52
N HIS A 480 -14.77 -20.63 -15.77
CA HIS A 480 -14.84 -21.57 -16.87
C HIS A 480 -13.43 -22.15 -17.14
N MET A 481 -13.34 -23.47 -17.20
CA MET A 481 -12.13 -24.17 -17.64
C MET A 481 -12.37 -24.72 -19.05
N THR A 482 -11.48 -24.38 -19.98
CA THR A 482 -11.58 -24.80 -21.38
C THR A 482 -10.43 -25.74 -21.74
N ILE A 483 -10.74 -26.88 -22.37
CA ILE A 483 -9.77 -27.87 -22.84
C ILE A 483 -9.89 -27.99 -24.37
N LYS A 484 -8.77 -27.74 -25.06
CA LYS A 484 -8.68 -27.76 -26.53
C LYS A 484 -7.67 -28.78 -27.00
N GLY A 485 -8.04 -29.59 -27.99
CA GLY A 485 -7.12 -30.48 -28.70
C GLY A 485 -6.53 -29.81 -29.94
N SER A 486 -5.64 -30.52 -30.64
CA SER A 486 -4.85 -29.97 -31.76
C SER A 486 -5.67 -29.41 -32.93
N ASN A 487 -6.98 -29.66 -33.03
CA ASN A 487 -7.89 -29.08 -34.04
C ASN A 487 -9.37 -29.04 -33.61
N ALA A 488 -9.69 -29.18 -32.32
CA ALA A 488 -11.09 -29.19 -31.87
C ALA A 488 -11.22 -28.69 -30.43
N HIS A 489 -12.30 -27.94 -30.16
CA HIS A 489 -12.79 -27.71 -28.81
C HIS A 489 -13.26 -29.05 -28.24
N LEU A 490 -12.66 -29.51 -27.14
CA LEU A 490 -12.99 -30.80 -26.55
C LEU A 490 -14.03 -30.64 -25.44
N CYS A 491 -13.89 -29.59 -24.64
CA CYS A 491 -14.63 -29.46 -23.40
C CYS A 491 -14.55 -28.06 -22.78
N ASP A 492 -15.70 -27.59 -22.29
CA ASP A 492 -15.81 -26.48 -21.36
C ASP A 492 -16.44 -26.99 -20.06
N LEU A 493 -15.82 -26.63 -18.94
CA LEU A 493 -16.29 -26.96 -17.60
C LEU A 493 -16.61 -25.65 -16.87
N THR A 494 -17.69 -25.64 -16.11
CA THR A 494 -17.94 -24.60 -15.12
C THR A 494 -17.57 -25.13 -13.74
N ILE A 495 -16.77 -24.38 -13.01
CA ILE A 495 -16.43 -24.67 -11.62
C ILE A 495 -17.55 -24.10 -10.74
N ASN A 496 -18.24 -24.93 -9.98
CA ASN A 496 -19.30 -24.47 -9.10
C ASN A 496 -18.74 -23.91 -7.78
N ASN A 497 -19.59 -23.25 -7.00
CA ASN A 497 -19.24 -22.64 -5.71
C ASN A 497 -18.75 -23.62 -4.64
N ASP A 498 -18.99 -24.91 -4.81
CA ASP A 498 -18.53 -25.99 -3.93
C ASP A 498 -17.30 -26.73 -4.49
N GLY A 499 -16.80 -26.31 -5.66
CA GLY A 499 -15.66 -26.90 -6.36
C GLY A 499 -16.02 -28.09 -7.24
N SER A 500 -17.29 -28.50 -7.24
CA SER A 500 -17.76 -29.48 -8.21
C SER A 500 -17.67 -28.88 -9.61
N LEU A 501 -17.49 -29.74 -10.60
CA LEU A 501 -17.43 -29.33 -12.00
C LEU A 501 -18.76 -29.63 -12.66
N THR A 502 -19.17 -28.78 -13.62
CA THR A 502 -20.29 -29.02 -14.52
C THR A 502 -19.77 -29.04 -15.94
N VAL A 503 -20.11 -30.08 -16.73
CA VAL A 503 -19.77 -30.11 -18.16
C VAL A 503 -20.76 -29.21 -18.91
N ASN A 504 -20.25 -28.21 -19.62
CA ASN A 504 -21.07 -27.29 -20.40
C ASN A 504 -21.56 -27.93 -21.70
N ALA A 505 -22.75 -27.50 -22.15
CA ALA A 505 -23.39 -28.00 -23.36
C ALA A 505 -22.49 -27.83 -24.59
N GLY A 506 -22.38 -28.88 -25.42
CA GLY A 506 -21.50 -28.91 -26.60
C GLY A 506 -20.12 -29.55 -26.35
N SER A 507 -19.78 -29.87 -25.11
CA SER A 507 -18.57 -30.63 -24.76
C SER A 507 -18.73 -32.12 -25.09
N ASN A 508 -17.76 -32.72 -25.78
CA ASN A 508 -17.83 -34.12 -26.24
C ASN A 508 -16.68 -35.01 -25.75
N GLY A 509 -15.77 -34.49 -24.92
CA GLY A 509 -14.53 -35.18 -24.53
C GLY A 509 -14.15 -35.12 -23.06
N CYS A 510 -15.08 -34.77 -22.16
CA CYS A 510 -14.83 -34.66 -20.72
C CYS A 510 -15.77 -35.53 -19.90
N TYR A 511 -15.21 -36.19 -18.89
CA TYR A 511 -15.96 -36.91 -17.88
C TYR A 511 -15.49 -36.45 -16.51
N ILE A 512 -16.45 -36.07 -15.68
CA ILE A 512 -16.19 -35.71 -14.28
C ILE A 512 -16.48 -36.95 -13.46
N ASN A 513 -15.43 -37.52 -12.89
CA ASN A 513 -15.52 -38.72 -12.08
C ASN A 513 -15.13 -38.47 -10.62
N SER A 514 -15.10 -37.20 -10.20
CA SER A 514 -14.61 -36.81 -8.90
C SER A 514 -15.52 -35.81 -8.19
N SER A 515 -15.44 -35.80 -6.87
CA SER A 515 -15.97 -34.76 -5.99
C SER A 515 -14.80 -34.10 -5.25
N PRO A 516 -14.77 -32.76 -5.16
CA PRO A 516 -13.68 -32.05 -4.51
C PRO A 516 -13.60 -32.41 -3.02
N ALA A 517 -12.38 -32.50 -2.49
CA ALA A 517 -12.17 -32.54 -1.05
C ALA A 517 -12.43 -31.15 -0.46
N THR A 518 -13.04 -31.12 0.72
CA THR A 518 -13.25 -29.90 1.51
C THR A 518 -12.52 -30.05 2.84
N SER A 519 -12.44 -28.97 3.62
CA SER A 519 -11.86 -29.00 4.96
C SER A 519 -12.57 -29.94 5.93
N THR A 520 -13.81 -30.35 5.62
CA THR A 520 -14.65 -31.18 6.49
C THR A 520 -15.08 -32.51 5.86
N LYS A 521 -14.82 -32.73 4.57
CA LYS A 521 -15.19 -33.95 3.86
C LYS A 521 -14.10 -34.38 2.86
N PRO A 522 -13.66 -35.65 2.88
CA PRO A 522 -12.76 -36.16 1.85
C PRO A 522 -13.46 -36.14 0.49
N GLY A 523 -12.69 -35.78 -0.55
CA GLY A 523 -13.14 -35.88 -1.93
C GLY A 523 -13.13 -37.34 -2.40
N THR A 524 -13.73 -37.59 -3.54
CA THR A 524 -13.77 -38.91 -4.17
C THR A 524 -13.27 -38.80 -5.60
N VAL A 525 -12.60 -39.84 -6.09
CA VAL A 525 -12.20 -39.98 -7.51
C VAL A 525 -12.52 -41.40 -7.92
N ASN A 526 -13.42 -41.57 -8.88
CA ASN A 526 -13.83 -42.86 -9.42
C ASN A 526 -13.12 -43.08 -10.76
N LEU A 527 -11.95 -43.70 -10.72
CA LEU A 527 -11.20 -43.99 -11.94
C LEU A 527 -11.92 -45.07 -12.79
N PRO A 528 -12.01 -44.93 -14.12
CA PRO A 528 -12.52 -45.98 -15.00
C PRO A 528 -11.70 -47.27 -14.88
N SER A 529 -12.27 -48.41 -15.26
CA SER A 529 -11.53 -49.67 -15.32
C SER A 529 -10.34 -49.56 -16.31
N ASN A 530 -9.16 -50.00 -15.85
CA ASN A 530 -7.85 -49.89 -16.51
C ASN A 530 -7.13 -48.52 -16.38
N PHE A 531 -7.52 -47.68 -15.42
CA PHE A 531 -6.74 -46.51 -14.96
C PHE A 531 -6.03 -46.77 -13.63
#